data_AF-A0A1Z4NBT9-F1
#
_entry.id   AF-A0A1Z4NBT9-F1
#
_cell.length_a   1.000
_cell.length_b   1.000
_cell.length_c   1.000
_cell.angle_alpha   90.00
_cell.angle_beta   90.00
_cell.angle_gamma   90.00
#
_symmetry.space_group_name_H-M   'P 1'
#
loop_
_entity.id
_entity.type
_entity.pdbx_description
1 polymer ?
#
loop_
_entity_poly.entity_id
_entity_poly.type
_entity_poly.pdbx_seq_one_letter_code
_entity_poly.pdbx_strand_id
1 'polypeptide(L)'
;MHAQIRHLVSSLDNLPEEWRIVPTFGKRPLGKEWEKNTYSPKELQTELIRRRLKVWTNNRFITPTGVALVCGFNHPQGYLVAIDCDGETSWRQIIQINEHLEPKELNQLTPISETPTESLHDRAQQYLPPTIAFTSGRKYRSQRLYLIPNSKACDVKSRKIKTGKDEHLEFRGKNLASILPPSFHPEGRNYKWLPGCSPSERQIEIAPDWVIAQMLAKQEKTRKFNLPKEKYNRRYGVDRYAHLIPSIETNIQTALVLLEVIHPRFADDYHSWIQVGMALHSVSPILFKAWDTWSQLSPKYKPGECAYKWQSFNKTGITIRTLFRLANLS
;
A
#
# COMPACT_ATOMS: atom_id res chain seq x y z
N MET A 1 17.58 17.65 21.42
CA MET A 1 16.96 16.32 21.59
C MET A 1 16.13 16.20 22.87
N HIS A 2 16.67 16.48 24.06
CA HIS A 2 15.92 16.34 25.34
C HIS A 2 14.65 17.22 25.45
N ALA A 3 14.67 18.47 24.99
CA ALA A 3 13.49 19.33 25.01
C ALA A 3 12.36 18.81 24.10
N GLN A 4 12.72 18.27 22.93
CA GLN A 4 11.77 17.78 21.94
C GLN A 4 11.00 16.55 22.43
N ILE A 5 11.69 15.57 23.02
CA ILE A 5 11.02 14.39 23.58
C ILE A 5 10.16 14.75 24.80
N ARG A 6 10.59 15.72 25.63
CA ARG A 6 9.74 16.22 26.73
C ARG A 6 8.47 16.89 26.23
N HIS A 7 8.57 17.71 25.18
CA HIS A 7 7.40 18.30 24.54
C HIS A 7 6.48 17.22 23.93
N LEU A 8 7.04 16.20 23.25
CA LEU A 8 6.26 15.07 22.76
C LEU A 8 5.52 14.33 23.89
N VAL A 9 6.20 14.02 24.99
CA VAL A 9 5.60 13.31 26.13
C VAL A 9 4.48 14.13 26.79
N SER A 10 4.66 15.44 26.94
CA SER A 10 3.60 16.33 27.45
C SER A 10 2.44 16.47 26.47
N SER A 11 2.71 16.42 25.15
CA SER A 11 1.64 16.53 24.16
C SER A 11 0.66 15.36 24.17
N LEU A 12 1.06 14.20 24.72
CA LEU A 12 0.20 13.02 24.86
C LEU A 12 -1.04 13.29 25.72
N ASP A 13 -0.97 14.22 26.67
CA ASP A 13 -2.10 14.61 27.52
C ASP A 13 -3.26 15.24 26.72
N ASN A 14 -2.99 15.70 25.49
CA ASN A 14 -3.99 16.32 24.62
C ASN A 14 -4.59 15.35 23.59
N LEU A 15 -4.21 14.07 23.64
CA LEU A 15 -4.77 13.03 22.76
C LEU A 15 -5.91 12.28 23.47
N PRO A 16 -6.96 11.87 22.74
CA PRO A 16 -8.02 11.05 23.31
C PRO A 16 -7.48 9.71 23.84
N GLU A 17 -7.84 9.36 25.07
CA GLU A 17 -7.26 8.22 25.78
C GLU A 17 -7.59 6.87 25.12
N GLU A 18 -8.72 6.80 24.42
CA GLU A 18 -9.17 5.64 23.69
C GLU A 18 -8.34 5.34 22.44
N TRP A 19 -7.59 6.33 21.92
CA TRP A 19 -6.77 6.15 20.71
C TRP A 19 -5.62 5.19 20.95
N ARG A 20 -5.36 4.34 19.95
CA ARG A 20 -4.19 3.46 19.95
C ARG A 20 -3.05 4.06 19.17
N ILE A 21 -1.95 4.33 19.87
CA ILE A 21 -0.78 5.02 19.34
C ILE A 21 0.50 4.20 19.55
N VAL A 22 1.52 4.54 18.77
CA VAL A 22 2.86 3.94 18.85
C VAL A 22 3.94 5.01 18.75
N PRO A 23 5.05 4.88 19.51
CA PRO A 23 6.19 5.78 19.36
C PRO A 23 6.85 5.58 18.00
N THR A 24 7.43 6.65 17.45
CA THR A 24 8.10 6.62 16.15
C THR A 24 9.51 7.21 16.20
N PHE A 25 10.36 6.79 15.26
CA PHE A 25 11.65 7.41 14.97
C PHE A 25 11.73 7.73 13.48
N GLY A 26 11.85 9.01 13.14
CA GLY A 26 11.89 9.45 11.74
C GLY A 26 10.69 8.99 10.92
N LYS A 27 9.47 9.12 11.48
CA LYS A 27 8.18 8.67 10.90
C LYS A 27 7.99 7.15 10.81
N ARG A 28 8.88 6.34 11.40
CA ARG A 28 8.74 4.88 11.42
C ARG A 28 8.27 4.42 12.79
N PRO A 29 7.17 3.66 12.90
CA PRO A 29 6.78 2.99 14.14
C PRO A 29 7.94 2.19 14.76
N LEU A 30 8.05 2.26 16.08
CA LEU A 30 9.02 1.49 16.87
C LEU A 30 8.33 0.28 17.52
N GLY A 31 9.12 -0.79 17.72
CA GLY A 31 8.64 -2.03 18.33
C GLY A 31 8.31 -3.11 17.30
N LYS A 32 8.44 -4.37 17.73
CA LYS A 32 8.02 -5.54 16.96
C LYS A 32 6.50 -5.60 16.95
N GLU A 33 5.88 -5.91 15.81
CA GLU A 33 4.41 -5.98 15.66
C GLU A 33 3.71 -4.74 16.23
N TRP A 34 4.22 -3.56 15.88
CA TRP A 34 3.72 -2.27 16.35
C TRP A 34 2.22 -2.09 16.04
N GLU A 35 1.70 -2.77 15.02
CA GLU A 35 0.29 -2.77 14.65
C GLU A 35 -0.62 -3.34 15.76
N LYS A 36 -0.05 -4.22 16.60
CA LYS A 36 -0.76 -4.89 17.71
C LYS A 36 -0.29 -4.35 19.07
N ASN A 37 1.02 -4.12 19.20
CA ASN A 37 1.66 -3.65 20.43
C ASN A 37 1.54 -2.13 20.55
N THR A 38 0.30 -1.69 20.75
CA THR A 38 -0.09 -0.28 20.84
C THR A 38 -0.29 0.16 22.28
N TYR A 39 -0.36 1.46 22.48
CA TYR A 39 -0.58 2.10 23.77
C TYR A 39 -1.75 3.06 23.66
N SER A 40 -2.46 3.29 24.77
CA SER A 40 -3.15 4.57 24.99
C SER A 40 -2.13 5.71 25.17
N PRO A 41 -2.53 6.98 25.01
CA PRO A 41 -1.68 8.13 25.34
C PRO A 41 -1.06 8.07 26.73
N LYS A 42 -1.86 7.80 27.79
CA LYS A 42 -1.35 7.74 29.16
C LYS A 42 -0.42 6.55 29.42
N GLU A 43 -0.72 5.38 28.83
CA GLU A 43 0.18 4.22 28.91
C GLU A 43 1.53 4.52 28.25
N LEU A 44 1.54 5.12 27.05
CA LEU A 44 2.78 5.48 26.37
C LEU A 44 3.57 6.52 27.16
N GLN A 45 2.89 7.52 27.72
CA GLN A 45 3.51 8.55 28.54
C GLN A 45 4.21 7.94 29.76
N THR A 46 3.50 7.08 30.49
CA THR A 46 4.02 6.37 31.67
C THR A 46 5.23 5.51 31.30
N GLU A 47 5.14 4.77 30.20
CA GLU A 47 6.23 3.89 29.75
C GLU A 47 7.48 4.67 29.35
N LEU A 48 7.31 5.80 28.65
CA LEU A 48 8.42 6.68 28.29
C LEU A 48 9.07 7.30 29.53
N ILE A 49 8.30 7.79 30.50
CA ILE A 49 8.85 8.33 31.76
C ILE A 49 9.63 7.24 32.50
N ARG A 50 9.04 6.05 32.67
CA ARG A 50 9.67 4.90 33.33
C ARG A 50 11.01 4.52 32.70
N ARG A 51 11.11 4.57 31.37
CA ARG A 51 12.33 4.20 30.63
C ARG A 51 13.25 5.38 30.31
N ARG A 52 13.17 6.47 31.08
CA ARG A 52 14.02 7.67 30.88
C ARG A 52 13.94 8.21 29.44
N LEU A 53 12.71 8.26 28.92
CA LEU A 53 12.33 8.80 27.61
C LEU A 53 12.85 7.98 26.41
N LYS A 54 13.09 6.68 26.60
CA LYS A 54 13.60 5.78 25.55
C LYS A 54 12.74 4.53 25.40
N VAL A 55 12.73 3.97 24.19
CA VAL A 55 12.07 2.70 23.86
C VAL A 55 13.14 1.67 23.53
N TRP A 56 13.02 0.46 24.07
CA TRP A 56 13.88 -0.66 23.72
C TRP A 56 13.36 -1.35 22.46
N THR A 57 14.15 -1.37 21.39
CA THR A 57 13.80 -2.04 20.13
C THR A 57 15.07 -2.36 19.34
N ASN A 58 15.09 -3.47 18.61
CA ASN A 58 16.24 -3.91 17.81
C ASN A 58 17.55 -3.92 18.63
N ASN A 59 17.50 -4.48 19.84
CA ASN A 59 18.61 -4.61 20.77
C ASN A 59 19.31 -3.30 21.16
N ARG A 60 18.60 -2.17 21.09
CA ARG A 60 19.11 -0.86 21.53
C ARG A 60 17.99 0.03 22.07
N PHE A 61 18.39 1.02 22.86
CA PHE A 61 17.50 2.09 23.27
C PHE A 61 17.44 3.20 22.22
N ILE A 62 16.24 3.59 21.82
CA ILE A 62 15.97 4.67 20.87
C ILE A 62 15.15 5.74 21.57
N THR A 63 15.56 7.01 21.47
CA THR A 63 14.71 8.15 21.86
C THR A 63 13.71 8.40 20.73
N PRO A 64 12.40 8.28 20.98
CA PRO A 64 11.40 8.56 19.95
C PRO A 64 11.48 10.01 19.48
N THR A 65 11.18 10.23 18.20
CA THR A 65 11.08 11.56 17.61
C THR A 65 9.63 11.96 17.33
N GLY A 66 8.68 11.07 17.61
CA GLY A 66 7.27 11.29 17.35
C GLY A 66 6.40 10.15 17.83
N VAL A 67 5.13 10.23 17.45
CA VAL A 67 4.06 9.30 17.76
C VAL A 67 3.15 9.17 16.54
N ALA A 68 2.57 7.99 16.34
CA ALA A 68 1.63 7.74 15.26
C ALA A 68 0.35 7.11 15.80
N LEU A 69 -0.79 7.53 15.26
CA LEU A 69 -2.06 6.84 15.41
C LEU A 69 -2.02 5.57 14.57
N VAL A 70 -2.32 4.42 15.16
CA VAL A 70 -2.46 3.16 14.42
C VAL A 70 -3.86 3.10 13.83
N CYS A 71 -4.00 3.25 12.51
CA CYS A 71 -5.30 3.21 11.84
C CYS A 71 -5.88 1.78 11.86
N GLY A 72 -7.17 1.64 12.12
CA GLY A 72 -7.69 0.31 12.44
C GLY A 72 -8.91 0.29 13.35
N PHE A 73 -9.14 -0.89 13.91
CA PHE A 73 -9.98 -1.11 15.08
C PHE A 73 -9.29 -0.55 16.33
N ASN A 74 -9.33 0.77 16.49
CA ASN A 74 -8.61 1.49 17.53
C ASN A 74 -9.47 2.54 18.24
N HIS A 75 -10.80 2.47 18.08
CA HIS A 75 -11.77 3.33 18.73
C HIS A 75 -12.98 2.49 19.17
N PRO A 76 -13.58 2.73 20.35
CA PRO A 76 -14.69 1.90 20.84
C PRO A 76 -15.90 1.89 19.89
N GLN A 77 -16.14 3.00 19.22
CA GLN A 77 -17.31 3.19 18.35
C GLN A 77 -17.06 2.78 16.89
N GLY A 78 -15.84 2.38 16.54
CA GLY A 78 -15.53 2.10 15.14
C GLY A 78 -14.07 2.05 14.79
N TYR A 79 -13.83 2.36 13.52
CA TYR A 79 -12.58 2.15 12.85
C TYR A 79 -11.99 3.49 12.43
N LEU A 80 -10.88 3.91 13.03
CA LEU A 80 -10.24 5.18 12.64
C LEU A 80 -9.45 5.00 11.37
N VAL A 81 -9.72 5.90 10.43
CA VAL A 81 -9.01 6.00 9.15
C VAL A 81 -8.38 7.37 9.01
N ALA A 82 -7.26 7.44 8.30
CA ALA A 82 -6.62 8.69 7.94
C ALA A 82 -6.63 8.88 6.43
N ILE A 83 -7.10 10.04 5.98
CA ILE A 83 -7.07 10.45 4.57
C ILE A 83 -5.88 11.37 4.38
N ASP A 84 -4.81 10.85 3.77
CA ASP A 84 -3.57 11.58 3.51
C ASP A 84 -3.58 12.15 2.08
N CYS A 85 -3.66 13.47 2.01
CA CYS A 85 -3.59 14.23 0.77
C CYS A 85 -2.15 14.71 0.60
N ASP A 86 -1.40 14.12 -0.36
CA ASP A 86 0.05 14.34 -0.51
C ASP A 86 0.43 15.37 -1.60
N GLY A 87 -0.38 16.42 -1.77
CA GLY A 87 -0.10 17.53 -2.69
C GLY A 87 -1.32 17.95 -3.52
N GLU A 88 -1.15 18.90 -4.44
CA GLU A 88 -2.28 19.51 -5.16
C GLU A 88 -3.08 18.49 -5.98
N THR A 89 -2.40 17.53 -6.61
CA THR A 89 -3.07 16.52 -7.45
C THR A 89 -3.96 15.59 -6.63
N SER A 90 -3.68 15.42 -5.33
CA SER A 90 -4.52 14.62 -4.44
C SER A 90 -5.89 15.28 -4.20
N TRP A 91 -5.94 16.60 -4.13
CA TRP A 91 -7.18 17.37 -3.99
C TRP A 91 -8.01 17.35 -5.28
N ARG A 92 -7.36 17.47 -6.43
CA ARG A 92 -8.01 17.30 -7.74
C ARG A 92 -8.63 15.91 -7.87
N GLN A 93 -7.96 14.88 -7.35
CA GLN A 93 -8.49 13.51 -7.36
C GLN A 93 -9.77 13.38 -6.52
N ILE A 94 -9.92 14.14 -5.42
CA ILE A 94 -11.14 14.15 -4.61
C ILE A 94 -12.31 14.71 -5.43
N ILE A 95 -12.10 15.85 -6.11
CA ILE A 95 -13.10 16.44 -7.01
C ILE A 95 -13.48 15.43 -8.08
N GLN A 96 -12.49 14.84 -8.76
CA GLN A 96 -12.74 13.87 -9.82
C GLN A 96 -13.57 12.67 -9.35
N ILE A 97 -13.30 12.13 -8.15
CA ILE A 97 -14.03 10.99 -7.60
C ILE A 97 -15.49 11.35 -7.32
N ASN A 98 -15.73 12.53 -6.74
CA ASN A 98 -17.06 12.93 -6.29
C ASN A 98 -17.93 13.50 -7.41
N GLU A 99 -17.33 14.09 -8.43
CA GLU A 99 -18.02 14.72 -9.55
C GLU A 99 -18.02 13.86 -10.81
N HIS A 100 -17.40 12.67 -10.75
CA HIS A 100 -17.32 11.72 -11.86
C HIS A 100 -16.71 12.30 -13.14
N LEU A 101 -15.73 13.21 -13.00
CA LEU A 101 -15.10 13.89 -14.14
C LEU A 101 -14.15 12.97 -14.91
N GLU A 102 -14.20 13.08 -16.25
CA GLU A 102 -13.25 12.44 -17.14
C GLU A 102 -11.86 13.10 -17.04
N PRO A 103 -10.75 12.38 -17.26
CA PRO A 103 -9.39 12.94 -17.15
C PRO A 103 -9.15 14.19 -18.00
N LYS A 104 -9.87 14.33 -19.13
CA LYS A 104 -9.78 15.49 -20.02
C LYS A 104 -10.43 16.75 -19.42
N GLU A 105 -11.46 16.59 -18.60
CA GLU A 105 -12.17 17.67 -17.90
C GLU A 105 -11.36 18.14 -16.68
N LEU A 106 -10.68 17.20 -16.01
CA LEU A 106 -9.79 17.52 -14.89
C LEU A 106 -8.61 18.43 -15.29
N ASN A 107 -8.11 18.29 -16.51
CA ASN A 107 -7.04 19.14 -17.04
C ASN A 107 -7.52 20.56 -17.40
N GLN A 108 -8.83 20.76 -17.54
CA GLN A 108 -9.44 22.07 -17.81
C GLN A 108 -9.74 22.86 -16.52
N LEU A 109 -9.68 22.20 -15.35
CA LEU A 109 -9.87 22.82 -14.04
C LEU A 109 -8.70 23.71 -13.58
N THR A 110 -7.66 23.93 -14.40
CA THR A 110 -6.68 25.01 -14.16
C THR A 110 -7.39 26.36 -14.13
N PRO A 111 -7.02 27.28 -13.21
CA PRO A 111 -7.75 28.52 -13.03
C PRO A 111 -7.66 29.37 -14.30
N ILE A 112 -8.79 29.47 -15.01
CA ILE A 112 -8.98 30.50 -16.01
C ILE A 112 -9.40 31.75 -15.22
N SER A 113 -8.51 32.74 -15.18
CA SER A 113 -8.71 34.14 -14.75
C SER A 113 -8.35 34.56 -13.33
N GLU A 114 -7.81 35.78 -13.27
CA GLU A 114 -7.37 36.58 -12.13
C GLU A 114 -8.55 37.17 -11.33
N THR A 115 -9.57 36.37 -11.02
CA THR A 115 -10.67 36.74 -10.12
C THR A 115 -10.71 35.78 -8.93
N PRO A 116 -11.27 36.16 -7.76
CA PRO A 116 -11.23 35.35 -6.53
C PRO A 116 -12.14 34.13 -6.67
N THR A 117 -11.68 33.18 -7.48
CA THR A 117 -12.30 31.91 -7.77
C THR A 117 -11.95 30.98 -6.61
N GLU A 118 -12.95 30.32 -6.01
CA GLU A 118 -12.72 29.28 -5.00
C GLU A 118 -11.58 28.37 -5.46
N SER A 119 -10.54 28.23 -4.64
CA SER A 119 -9.38 27.44 -5.05
C SER A 119 -9.82 25.99 -5.22
N LEU A 120 -9.16 25.22 -6.10
CA LEU A 120 -9.41 23.77 -6.23
C LEU A 120 -9.34 23.04 -4.88
N HIS A 121 -8.54 23.58 -3.97
CA HIS A 121 -8.46 23.09 -2.61
C HIS A 121 -9.78 23.35 -1.84
N ASP A 122 -10.34 24.55 -1.90
CA ASP A 122 -11.60 24.90 -1.24
C ASP A 122 -12.77 24.06 -1.77
N ARG A 123 -12.86 23.90 -3.09
CA ARG A 123 -13.86 23.01 -3.72
C ARG A 123 -13.71 21.56 -3.25
N ALA A 124 -12.49 21.03 -3.24
CA ALA A 124 -12.24 19.66 -2.76
C ALA A 124 -12.59 19.49 -1.27
N GLN A 125 -12.41 20.54 -0.46
CA GLN A 125 -12.77 20.53 0.95
C GLN A 125 -14.27 20.39 1.20
N GLN A 126 -15.14 20.81 0.27
CA GLN A 126 -16.59 20.64 0.39
C GLN A 126 -17.00 19.16 0.49
N TYR A 127 -16.20 18.24 -0.07
CA TYR A 127 -16.42 16.79 0.00
C TYR A 127 -15.83 16.14 1.26
N LEU A 128 -15.15 16.91 2.11
CA LEU A 128 -14.47 16.44 3.31
C LEU A 128 -15.04 17.18 4.54
N PRO A 129 -16.03 16.60 5.23
CA PRO A 129 -16.60 17.15 6.44
C PRO A 129 -15.51 17.58 7.45
N PRO A 130 -15.68 18.74 8.10
CA PRO A 130 -14.71 19.24 9.07
C PRO A 130 -14.45 18.21 10.18
N THR A 131 -13.20 17.79 10.34
CA THR A 131 -12.76 16.80 11.34
C THR A 131 -11.36 17.14 11.85
N ILE A 132 -10.82 16.33 12.77
CA ILE A 132 -9.45 16.41 13.24
C ILE A 132 -8.49 16.32 12.05
N ALA A 133 -7.58 17.29 11.94
CA ALA A 133 -6.74 17.45 10.77
C ALA A 133 -5.38 18.07 11.11
N PHE A 134 -4.35 17.65 10.38
CA PHE A 134 -2.98 18.05 10.64
C PHE A 134 -2.12 18.02 9.38
N THR A 135 -0.95 18.66 9.43
CA THR A 135 -0.04 18.83 8.29
C THR A 135 1.41 18.68 8.72
N SER A 136 2.26 18.24 7.78
CA SER A 136 3.72 18.32 7.91
C SER A 136 4.28 19.74 7.65
N GLY A 137 3.40 20.70 7.30
CA GLY A 137 3.78 22.05 6.91
C GLY A 137 4.22 22.19 5.45
N ARG A 138 4.04 21.15 4.63
CA ARG A 138 4.27 21.21 3.18
C ARG A 138 3.00 21.70 2.46
N LYS A 139 3.18 22.48 1.39
CA LYS A 139 2.07 23.06 0.61
C LYS A 139 1.12 21.95 0.14
N TYR A 140 -0.18 22.15 0.36
CA TYR A 140 -1.26 21.21 0.01
C TYR A 140 -1.14 19.80 0.61
N ARG A 141 -0.29 19.59 1.62
CA ARG A 141 -0.17 18.29 2.29
C ARG A 141 -0.88 18.32 3.63
N SER A 142 -1.89 17.48 3.80
CA SER A 142 -2.62 17.36 5.07
C SER A 142 -3.27 16.00 5.23
N GLN A 143 -3.51 15.64 6.47
CA GLN A 143 -4.18 14.41 6.89
C GLN A 143 -5.45 14.78 7.65
N ARG A 144 -6.52 14.03 7.40
CA ARG A 144 -7.79 14.12 8.12
C ARG A 144 -8.15 12.77 8.72
N LEU A 145 -8.59 12.76 9.96
CA LEU A 145 -9.03 11.53 10.64
C LEU A 145 -10.54 11.42 10.58
N TYR A 146 -11.05 10.24 10.27
CA TYR A 146 -12.49 9.95 10.32
C TYR A 146 -12.75 8.63 11.03
N LEU A 147 -13.97 8.49 11.53
CA LEU A 147 -14.49 7.25 12.11
C LEU A 147 -15.38 6.53 11.09
N ILE A 148 -15.07 5.27 10.80
CA ILE A 148 -15.99 4.36 10.10
C ILE A 148 -16.74 3.54 11.16
N PRO A 149 -18.08 3.63 11.27
CA PRO A 149 -18.84 2.86 12.25
C PRO A 149 -18.60 1.35 12.13
N ASN A 150 -18.66 0.63 13.25
CA ASN A 150 -18.40 -0.82 13.31
C ASN A 150 -19.19 -1.64 12.27
N SER A 151 -20.43 -1.24 11.95
CA SER A 151 -21.28 -1.90 10.95
C SER A 151 -20.69 -1.94 9.53
N LYS A 152 -19.76 -1.03 9.20
CA LYS A 152 -19.10 -0.93 7.88
C LYS A 152 -17.60 -1.28 7.93
N ALA A 153 -17.06 -1.60 9.12
CA ALA A 153 -15.61 -1.61 9.38
C ALA A 153 -14.88 -2.91 8.96
N CYS A 154 -15.56 -4.05 8.87
CA CYS A 154 -14.91 -5.34 8.62
C CYS A 154 -14.32 -5.48 7.21
N ASP A 155 -14.90 -4.79 6.22
CA ASP A 155 -14.58 -5.00 4.81
C ASP A 155 -13.65 -3.93 4.20
N VAL A 156 -13.46 -2.81 4.91
CA VAL A 156 -12.64 -1.70 4.39
C VAL A 156 -11.16 -2.06 4.37
N LYS A 157 -10.49 -1.69 3.29
CA LYS A 157 -9.05 -1.89 3.10
C LYS A 157 -8.37 -0.57 2.81
N SER A 158 -7.12 -0.48 3.24
CA SER A 158 -6.27 0.65 2.88
C SER A 158 -6.13 0.74 1.36
N ARG A 159 -6.18 1.96 0.83
CA ARG A 159 -6.05 2.23 -0.61
C ARG A 159 -5.14 3.41 -0.85
N LYS A 160 -4.30 3.32 -1.87
CA LYS A 160 -3.43 4.40 -2.32
C LYS A 160 -3.68 4.66 -3.80
N ILE A 161 -4.03 5.89 -4.15
CA ILE A 161 -4.25 6.33 -5.53
C ILE A 161 -3.08 7.23 -5.90
N LYS A 162 -2.33 6.87 -6.95
CA LYS A 162 -1.27 7.72 -7.49
C LYS A 162 -1.90 8.83 -8.31
N THR A 163 -1.63 10.09 -7.94
CA THR A 163 -2.27 11.27 -8.55
C THR A 163 -1.28 12.16 -9.30
N GLY A 164 0.03 11.98 -9.06
CA GLY A 164 1.09 12.71 -9.74
C GLY A 164 2.40 11.93 -9.79
N LYS A 165 3.50 12.60 -10.18
CA LYS A 165 4.84 11.98 -10.26
C LYS A 165 5.24 11.34 -8.94
N ASP A 166 5.07 12.09 -7.85
CA ASP A 166 5.41 11.72 -6.46
C ASP A 166 4.29 12.10 -5.46
N GLU A 167 3.06 12.27 -5.95
CA GLU A 167 1.89 12.63 -5.16
C GLU A 167 0.86 11.51 -5.17
N HIS A 168 0.10 11.42 -4.08
CA HIS A 168 -0.91 10.42 -3.89
C HIS A 168 -2.04 10.90 -2.98
N LEU A 169 -3.21 10.29 -3.17
CA LEU A 169 -4.29 10.29 -2.19
C LEU A 169 -4.31 8.91 -1.53
N GLU A 170 -4.11 8.85 -0.21
CA GLU A 170 -4.05 7.59 0.53
C GLU A 170 -5.09 7.52 1.63
N PHE A 171 -5.88 6.45 1.57
CA PHE A 171 -6.90 6.05 2.55
C PHE A 171 -6.26 5.01 3.46
N ARG A 172 -5.81 5.44 4.64
CA ARG A 172 -5.11 4.58 5.60
C ARG A 172 -6.10 3.90 6.53
N GLY A 173 -6.20 2.59 6.39
CA GLY A 173 -6.91 1.70 7.30
C GLY A 173 -5.95 0.72 7.97
N LYS A 174 -6.28 -0.58 7.96
CA LYS A 174 -5.63 -1.59 8.81
C LYS A 174 -4.14 -1.67 8.52
N ASN A 175 -3.35 -1.89 9.55
CA ASN A 175 -1.89 -2.07 9.47
C ASN A 175 -1.13 -0.84 8.95
N LEU A 176 -1.78 0.34 8.89
CA LEU A 176 -1.13 1.61 8.57
C LEU A 176 -1.22 2.54 9.77
N ALA A 177 -0.31 3.50 9.83
CA ALA A 177 -0.30 4.51 10.86
C ALA A 177 -0.24 5.92 10.26
N SER A 178 -0.71 6.89 11.02
CA SER A 178 -0.65 8.32 10.67
C SER A 178 0.16 9.07 11.72
N ILE A 179 1.17 9.81 11.26
CA ILE A 179 2.11 10.52 12.14
C ILE A 179 1.42 11.75 12.73
N LEU A 180 1.22 11.78 14.05
CA LEU A 180 0.49 12.86 14.71
C LEU A 180 1.42 14.02 15.09
N PRO A 181 0.91 15.26 15.17
CA PRO A 181 1.58 16.34 15.88
C PRO A 181 1.91 15.98 17.34
N PRO A 182 3.01 16.48 17.92
CA PRO A 182 4.04 17.35 17.35
C PRO A 182 5.25 16.56 16.79
N SER A 183 5.03 15.38 16.23
CA SER A 183 6.12 14.50 15.74
C SER A 183 7.07 15.18 14.77
N PHE A 184 8.35 14.79 14.84
CA PHE A 184 9.38 15.27 13.94
C PHE A 184 9.31 14.64 12.55
N HIS A 185 9.42 15.50 11.54
CA HIS A 185 9.63 15.15 10.14
C HIS A 185 11.14 15.16 9.83
N PRO A 186 11.70 14.14 9.15
CA PRO A 186 13.14 14.05 8.83
C PRO A 186 13.71 15.26 8.07
N GLU A 187 12.86 15.99 7.33
CA GLU A 187 13.21 17.23 6.62
C GLU A 187 13.27 18.48 7.54
N GLY A 188 13.33 18.31 8.87
CA GLY A 188 13.55 19.40 9.83
C GLY A 188 12.29 20.15 10.29
N ARG A 189 11.09 19.63 10.03
CA ARG A 189 9.81 20.24 10.42
C ARG A 189 9.09 19.38 11.45
N ASN A 190 8.11 19.93 12.16
CA ASN A 190 7.21 19.12 12.98
C ASN A 190 5.83 19.05 12.33
N TYR A 191 5.15 17.93 12.54
CA TYR A 191 3.72 17.85 12.28
C TYR A 191 2.98 18.81 13.21
N LYS A 192 1.95 19.48 12.70
CA LYS A 192 1.11 20.43 13.44
C LYS A 192 -0.36 20.24 13.12
N TRP A 193 -1.23 20.46 14.10
CA TRP A 193 -2.67 20.52 13.88
C TRP A 193 -3.00 21.69 12.94
N LEU A 194 -4.01 21.52 12.09
CA LEU A 194 -4.59 22.67 11.39
C LEU A 194 -5.37 23.53 12.40
N PRO A 195 -5.56 24.84 12.13
CA PRO A 195 -6.30 25.72 13.03
C PRO A 195 -7.69 25.16 13.39
N GLY A 196 -8.01 25.08 14.69
CA GLY A 196 -9.29 24.55 15.19
C GLY A 196 -9.54 23.07 14.88
N CYS A 197 -8.50 22.31 14.55
CA CYS A 197 -8.60 20.90 14.15
C CYS A 197 -7.81 19.95 15.08
N SER A 198 -7.34 20.41 16.24
CA SER A 198 -6.75 19.53 17.24
C SER A 198 -7.82 18.69 17.96
N PRO A 199 -7.46 17.55 18.57
CA PRO A 199 -8.42 16.72 19.31
C PRO A 199 -9.09 17.43 20.50
N SER A 200 -8.46 18.47 21.07
CA SER A 200 -9.04 19.30 22.12
C SER A 200 -10.04 20.34 21.61
N GLU A 201 -9.96 20.71 20.33
CA GLU A 201 -10.81 21.73 19.71
C GLU A 201 -11.92 21.13 18.85
N ARG A 202 -11.75 19.89 18.39
CA ARG A 202 -12.62 19.27 17.39
C ARG A 202 -12.81 17.78 17.64
N GLN A 203 -14.07 17.36 17.58
CA GLN A 203 -14.44 15.95 17.62
C GLN A 203 -14.14 15.27 16.28
N ILE A 204 -13.97 13.95 16.33
CA ILE A 204 -13.80 13.15 15.13
C ILE A 204 -15.14 12.98 14.41
N GLU A 205 -15.14 13.18 13.10
CA GLU A 205 -16.33 13.05 12.27
C GLU A 205 -16.44 11.66 11.62
N ILE A 206 -17.66 11.25 11.27
CA ILE A 206 -17.93 10.05 10.49
C ILE A 206 -17.35 10.18 9.07
N ALA A 207 -16.74 9.11 8.58
CA ALA A 207 -16.20 9.10 7.23
C ALA A 207 -17.31 9.27 6.18
N PRO A 208 -17.14 10.16 5.18
CA PRO A 208 -18.07 10.28 4.06
C PRO A 208 -18.25 8.94 3.33
N ASP A 209 -19.45 8.69 2.78
CA ASP A 209 -19.72 7.44 2.08
C ASP A 209 -18.79 7.23 0.88
N TRP A 210 -18.36 8.29 0.18
CA TRP A 210 -17.40 8.18 -0.91
C TRP A 210 -16.04 7.67 -0.42
N VAL A 211 -15.59 8.07 0.78
CA VAL A 211 -14.34 7.59 1.40
C VAL A 211 -14.46 6.10 1.69
N ILE A 212 -15.58 5.67 2.29
CA ILE A 212 -15.85 4.27 2.59
C ILE A 212 -15.89 3.45 1.28
N ALA A 213 -16.59 3.95 0.25
CA ALA A 213 -16.66 3.31 -1.06
C ALA A 213 -15.27 3.14 -1.69
N GLN A 214 -14.38 4.13 -1.58
CA GLN A 214 -13.01 3.98 -2.07
C GLN A 214 -12.24 2.88 -1.33
N MET A 215 -12.47 2.69 -0.03
CA MET A 215 -11.83 1.66 0.79
C MET A 215 -12.46 0.26 0.63
N LEU A 216 -13.72 0.18 0.20
CA LEU A 216 -14.42 -1.08 -0.11
C LEU A 216 -14.11 -1.58 -1.53
N ALA A 217 -13.74 -0.68 -2.45
CA ALA A 217 -13.49 -1.01 -3.84
C ALA A 217 -12.49 -2.17 -3.97
N LYS A 218 -12.95 -3.27 -4.59
CA LYS A 218 -12.08 -4.40 -4.92
C LYS A 218 -11.03 -3.90 -5.91
N GLN A 219 -9.77 -3.88 -5.48
CA GLN A 219 -8.67 -3.59 -6.39
C GLN A 219 -8.59 -4.73 -7.41
N GLU A 220 -9.02 -4.47 -8.64
CA GLU A 220 -8.58 -5.27 -9.77
C GLU A 220 -7.05 -5.18 -9.81
N LYS A 221 -6.40 -6.29 -9.50
CA LYS A 221 -4.94 -6.38 -9.58
C LYS A 221 -4.53 -6.45 -11.05
N THR A 222 -4.80 -5.43 -11.86
CA THR A 222 -4.15 -5.23 -13.16
C THR A 222 -2.71 -4.79 -12.89
N ARG A 223 -1.88 -5.74 -12.45
CA ARG A 223 -0.44 -5.54 -12.31
C ARG A 223 0.13 -5.42 -13.73
N LYS A 224 0.32 -4.18 -14.19
CA LYS A 224 1.12 -3.89 -15.37
C LYS A 224 2.56 -4.35 -15.08
N PHE A 225 2.95 -5.48 -15.66
CA PHE A 225 4.35 -5.89 -15.71
C PHE A 225 5.07 -4.95 -16.68
N ASN A 226 6.03 -4.17 -16.18
CA ASN A 226 6.98 -3.45 -17.02
C ASN A 226 8.00 -4.45 -17.60
N LEU A 227 7.55 -5.27 -18.55
CA LEU A 227 8.46 -5.90 -19.49
C LEU A 227 8.84 -4.83 -20.51
N PRO A 228 10.12 -4.69 -20.90
CA PRO A 228 10.49 -3.84 -22.02
C PRO A 228 9.78 -4.36 -23.29
N LYS A 229 8.64 -3.75 -23.64
CA LYS A 229 7.82 -4.13 -24.82
C LYS A 229 8.66 -4.18 -26.11
N GLU A 230 9.69 -3.34 -26.18
CA GLU A 230 10.52 -3.18 -27.37
C GLU A 230 11.49 -4.35 -27.63
N LYS A 231 11.91 -5.10 -26.59
CA LYS A 231 12.79 -6.27 -26.78
C LYS A 231 12.02 -7.54 -27.19
N TYR A 232 10.74 -7.64 -26.83
CA TYR A 232 9.92 -8.83 -27.09
C TYR A 232 9.17 -8.76 -28.43
N ASN A 233 8.64 -7.59 -28.81
CA ASN A 233 7.83 -7.47 -30.03
C ASN A 233 8.60 -7.64 -31.35
N ARG A 234 9.93 -7.49 -31.36
CA ARG A 234 10.70 -7.56 -32.61
C ARG A 234 11.30 -8.93 -32.93
N ARG A 235 11.22 -9.93 -32.03
CA ARG A 235 11.83 -11.25 -32.30
C ARG A 235 10.96 -12.49 -32.06
N TYR A 236 9.91 -12.49 -31.24
CA TYR A 236 9.17 -13.73 -30.97
C TYR A 236 7.65 -13.55 -30.88
N GLY A 237 6.96 -14.17 -31.84
CA GLY A 237 5.51 -14.14 -32.06
C GLY A 237 4.67 -14.60 -30.88
N VAL A 238 4.10 -13.63 -30.18
CA VAL A 238 2.96 -13.86 -29.28
C VAL A 238 1.76 -14.43 -30.07
N ASP A 239 1.67 -14.16 -31.38
CA ASP A 239 0.65 -14.72 -32.27
C ASP A 239 0.88 -16.18 -32.71
N ARG A 240 2.06 -16.79 -32.44
CA ARG A 240 2.40 -18.12 -32.99
C ARG A 240 1.45 -19.22 -32.49
N TYR A 241 0.98 -19.12 -31.25
CA TYR A 241 0.07 -20.12 -30.65
C TYR A 241 -1.41 -19.78 -30.83
N ALA A 242 -1.75 -18.51 -31.07
CA ALA A 242 -3.12 -18.08 -31.30
C ALA A 242 -3.69 -18.66 -32.61
N HIS A 243 -2.84 -18.86 -33.64
CA HIS A 243 -3.23 -19.49 -34.91
C HIS A 243 -3.34 -21.02 -34.83
N LEU A 244 -2.63 -21.68 -33.91
CA LEU A 244 -2.61 -23.15 -33.78
C LEU A 244 -3.78 -23.66 -32.93
N ILE A 245 -4.29 -22.85 -31.99
CA ILE A 245 -5.39 -23.20 -31.09
C ILE A 245 -6.28 -21.97 -30.90
N PRO A 246 -7.33 -21.78 -31.72
CA PRO A 246 -8.35 -20.76 -31.48
C PRO A 246 -8.92 -20.92 -30.06
N SER A 247 -9.10 -19.80 -29.33
CA SER A 247 -9.60 -19.73 -27.94
C SER A 247 -8.67 -20.14 -26.79
N ILE A 248 -7.36 -20.30 -27.00
CA ILE A 248 -6.42 -20.57 -25.89
C ILE A 248 -6.20 -19.32 -25.00
N GLU A 249 -6.32 -19.50 -23.68
CA GLU A 249 -6.18 -18.42 -22.70
C GLU A 249 -4.83 -17.71 -22.78
N THR A 250 -4.83 -16.37 -22.68
CA THR A 250 -3.62 -15.53 -22.79
C THR A 250 -2.51 -15.92 -21.79
N ASN A 251 -2.87 -16.36 -20.58
CA ASN A 251 -1.91 -16.80 -19.58
C ASN A 251 -1.17 -18.09 -19.98
N ILE A 252 -1.85 -19.00 -20.69
CA ILE A 252 -1.25 -20.24 -21.19
C ILE A 252 -0.25 -19.91 -22.30
N GLN A 253 -0.61 -19.05 -23.24
CA GLN A 253 0.30 -18.57 -24.29
C GLN A 253 1.53 -17.89 -23.68
N THR A 254 1.31 -17.01 -22.71
CA THR A 254 2.38 -16.30 -22.00
C THR A 254 3.32 -17.28 -21.29
N ALA A 255 2.77 -18.29 -20.62
CA ALA A 255 3.56 -19.28 -19.89
C ALA A 255 4.44 -20.11 -20.84
N LEU A 256 3.93 -20.51 -22.00
CA LEU A 256 4.69 -21.23 -23.03
C LEU A 256 5.85 -20.36 -23.57
N VAL A 257 5.57 -19.10 -23.91
CA VAL A 257 6.59 -18.16 -24.41
C VAL A 257 7.68 -17.94 -23.35
N LEU A 258 7.30 -17.79 -22.08
CA LEU A 258 8.30 -17.65 -21.01
C LEU A 258 9.14 -18.91 -20.86
N LEU A 259 8.54 -20.10 -20.97
CA LEU A 259 9.25 -21.37 -20.87
C LEU A 259 10.31 -21.54 -21.97
N GLU A 260 10.05 -21.04 -23.18
CA GLU A 260 11.03 -21.01 -24.29
C GLU A 260 12.25 -20.13 -23.98
N VAL A 261 12.08 -19.07 -23.19
CA VAL A 261 13.15 -18.10 -22.88
C VAL A 261 13.93 -18.50 -21.62
N ILE A 262 13.35 -19.29 -20.72
CA ILE A 262 14.03 -19.70 -19.49
C ILE A 262 15.20 -20.62 -19.83
N HIS A 263 16.42 -20.16 -19.48
CA HIS A 263 17.66 -20.86 -19.79
C HIS A 263 17.68 -22.29 -19.18
N PRO A 264 18.14 -23.33 -19.92
CA PRO A 264 18.13 -24.73 -19.47
C PRO A 264 18.80 -25.00 -18.11
N ARG A 265 19.78 -24.19 -17.70
CA ARG A 265 20.40 -24.22 -16.36
C ARG A 265 19.40 -24.23 -15.19
N PHE A 266 18.20 -23.68 -15.38
CA PHE A 266 17.15 -23.69 -14.36
C PHE A 266 16.41 -25.03 -14.28
N ALA A 267 16.58 -25.93 -15.24
CA ALA A 267 16.14 -27.32 -15.15
C ALA A 267 17.17 -28.20 -14.39
N ASP A 268 18.45 -27.78 -14.31
CA ASP A 268 19.52 -28.53 -13.64
C ASP A 268 19.50 -28.42 -12.12
N ASP A 269 18.88 -27.37 -11.59
CA ASP A 269 18.71 -27.12 -10.16
C ASP A 269 17.29 -27.50 -9.71
N TYR A 270 17.21 -28.37 -8.70
CA TYR A 270 15.94 -28.93 -8.23
C TYR A 270 14.96 -27.84 -7.77
N HIS A 271 15.44 -26.78 -7.10
CA HIS A 271 14.58 -25.73 -6.59
C HIS A 271 13.95 -24.90 -7.70
N SER A 272 14.75 -24.47 -8.68
CA SER A 272 14.26 -23.71 -9.83
C SER A 272 13.41 -24.57 -10.77
N TRP A 273 13.76 -25.83 -10.99
CA TRP A 273 12.97 -26.79 -11.75
C TRP A 273 11.56 -26.98 -11.15
N ILE A 274 11.46 -27.21 -9.84
CA ILE A 274 10.17 -27.32 -9.13
C ILE A 274 9.40 -26.00 -9.18
N GLN A 275 10.08 -24.86 -9.06
CA GLN A 275 9.44 -23.54 -9.17
C GLN A 275 8.83 -23.28 -10.55
N VAL A 276 9.48 -23.72 -11.63
CA VAL A 276 8.92 -23.67 -12.99
C VAL A 276 7.69 -24.56 -13.11
N GLY A 277 7.77 -25.81 -12.62
CA GLY A 277 6.66 -26.76 -12.62
C GLY A 277 5.44 -26.25 -11.87
N MET A 278 5.62 -25.78 -10.63
CA MET A 278 4.53 -25.19 -9.83
C MET A 278 3.94 -23.94 -10.48
N ALA A 279 4.75 -23.12 -11.14
CA ALA A 279 4.27 -21.93 -11.83
C ALA A 279 3.42 -22.29 -13.05
N LEU A 280 3.82 -23.28 -13.85
CA LEU A 280 3.02 -23.79 -14.98
C LEU A 280 1.73 -24.45 -14.49
N HIS A 281 1.81 -25.28 -13.43
CA HIS A 281 0.65 -25.92 -12.81
C HIS A 281 -0.36 -24.90 -12.27
N SER A 282 0.12 -23.75 -11.76
CA SER A 282 -0.76 -22.66 -11.30
C SER A 282 -1.54 -21.97 -12.43
N VAL A 283 -1.05 -22.08 -13.67
CA VAL A 283 -1.68 -21.47 -14.85
C VAL A 283 -2.71 -22.41 -15.43
N SER A 284 -2.33 -23.64 -15.75
CA SER A 284 -3.26 -24.64 -16.28
C SER A 284 -2.67 -26.05 -16.23
N PRO A 285 -3.48 -27.09 -15.90
CA PRO A 285 -3.05 -28.49 -15.98
C PRO A 285 -2.52 -28.91 -17.35
N ILE A 286 -2.98 -28.28 -18.44
CA ILE A 286 -2.56 -28.63 -19.80
C ILE A 286 -1.08 -28.35 -20.07
N LEU A 287 -0.45 -27.50 -19.25
CA LEU A 287 0.97 -27.13 -19.38
C LEU A 287 1.92 -28.21 -18.85
N PHE A 288 1.41 -29.33 -18.33
CA PHE A 288 2.22 -30.48 -17.92
C PHE A 288 3.18 -30.94 -19.02
N LYS A 289 2.66 -31.15 -20.24
CA LYS A 289 3.46 -31.64 -21.36
C LYS A 289 4.56 -30.65 -21.75
N ALA A 290 4.30 -29.35 -21.63
CA ALA A 290 5.30 -28.31 -21.88
C ALA A 290 6.40 -28.35 -20.82
N TRP A 291 6.05 -28.52 -19.53
CA TRP A 291 7.04 -28.64 -18.47
C TRP A 291 7.90 -29.90 -18.60
N ASP A 292 7.30 -31.06 -18.91
CA ASP A 292 8.05 -32.30 -19.14
C ASP A 292 9.04 -32.15 -20.31
N THR A 293 8.57 -31.61 -21.43
CA THR A 293 9.42 -31.33 -22.61
C THR A 293 10.58 -30.38 -22.26
N TRP A 294 10.31 -29.30 -21.53
CA TRP A 294 11.36 -28.37 -21.09
C TRP A 294 12.32 -29.01 -20.08
N SER A 295 11.84 -29.91 -19.23
CA SER A 295 12.66 -30.62 -18.24
C SER A 295 13.66 -31.57 -18.89
N GLN A 296 13.35 -32.11 -20.08
CA GLN A 296 14.26 -32.96 -20.87
C GLN A 296 15.52 -32.21 -21.34
N LEU A 297 15.54 -30.87 -21.29
CA LEU A 297 16.74 -30.08 -21.58
C LEU A 297 17.84 -30.24 -20.53
N SER A 298 17.52 -30.76 -19.34
CA SER A 298 18.51 -31.06 -18.31
C SER A 298 19.13 -32.45 -18.52
N PRO A 299 20.46 -32.61 -18.40
CA PRO A 299 21.09 -33.93 -18.34
C PRO A 299 20.66 -34.77 -17.12
N LYS A 300 19.98 -34.17 -16.13
CA LYS A 300 19.46 -34.87 -14.94
C LYS A 300 18.03 -35.40 -15.10
N TYR A 301 17.40 -35.18 -16.26
CA TYR A 301 16.04 -35.62 -16.51
C TYR A 301 15.88 -37.14 -16.34
N LYS A 302 14.80 -37.56 -15.69
CA LYS A 302 14.40 -38.97 -15.64
C LYS A 302 12.95 -39.13 -16.08
N PRO A 303 12.67 -40.06 -17.01
CA PRO A 303 11.30 -40.35 -17.44
C PRO A 303 10.39 -40.65 -16.24
N GLY A 304 9.22 -40.01 -16.20
CA GLY A 304 8.22 -40.20 -15.15
C GLY A 304 8.40 -39.33 -13.89
N GLU A 305 9.55 -38.68 -13.67
CA GLU A 305 9.74 -37.81 -12.50
C GLU A 305 8.88 -36.54 -12.57
N CYS A 306 8.72 -35.94 -13.76
CA CYS A 306 7.82 -34.80 -13.95
C CYS A 306 6.37 -35.16 -13.60
N ALA A 307 5.88 -36.33 -14.03
CA ALA A 307 4.52 -36.80 -13.74
C ALA A 307 4.32 -37.00 -12.22
N TYR A 308 5.27 -37.66 -11.56
CA TYR A 308 5.27 -37.85 -10.11
C TYR A 308 5.22 -36.52 -9.35
N LYS A 309 6.06 -35.55 -9.74
CA LYS A 309 6.09 -34.24 -9.09
C LYS A 309 4.85 -33.40 -9.38
N TRP A 310 4.33 -33.43 -10.62
CA TRP A 310 3.15 -32.68 -11.02
C TRP A 310 1.93 -33.02 -10.15
N GLN A 311 1.74 -34.32 -9.84
CA GLN A 311 0.66 -34.78 -8.96
C GLN A 311 0.79 -34.29 -7.51
N SER A 312 2.01 -33.97 -7.06
CA SER A 312 2.27 -33.45 -5.71
C SER A 312 2.04 -31.94 -5.57
N PHE A 313 1.81 -31.23 -6.68
CA PHE A 313 1.68 -29.78 -6.66
C PHE A 313 0.31 -29.35 -6.14
N ASN A 314 0.33 -28.63 -5.02
CA ASN A 314 -0.85 -28.03 -4.42
C ASN A 314 -0.85 -26.51 -4.62
N LYS A 315 -1.99 -25.85 -4.35
CA LYS A 315 -2.08 -24.39 -4.39
C LYS A 315 -1.10 -23.77 -3.38
N THR A 316 -0.03 -23.17 -3.87
CA THR A 316 0.98 -22.44 -3.09
C THR A 316 1.05 -20.97 -3.52
N GLY A 317 1.93 -20.18 -2.89
CA GLY A 317 2.21 -18.80 -3.30
C GLY A 317 2.97 -18.65 -4.64
N ILE A 318 3.29 -19.76 -5.32
CA ILE A 318 3.96 -19.76 -6.63
C ILE A 318 2.92 -19.56 -7.73
N THR A 319 3.20 -18.63 -8.64
CA THR A 319 2.31 -18.25 -9.76
C THR A 319 3.12 -18.08 -11.04
N ILE A 320 2.47 -17.80 -12.18
CA ILE A 320 3.13 -17.43 -13.45
C ILE A 320 4.21 -16.34 -13.30
N ARG A 321 4.14 -15.50 -12.25
CA ARG A 321 5.15 -14.50 -11.90
C ARG A 321 6.55 -15.09 -11.71
N THR A 322 6.65 -16.32 -11.26
CA THR A 322 7.92 -17.03 -11.11
C THR A 322 8.58 -17.26 -12.47
N LEU A 323 7.81 -17.58 -13.52
CA LEU A 323 8.33 -17.73 -14.89
C LEU A 323 8.91 -16.41 -15.40
N PHE A 324 8.19 -15.29 -15.21
CA PHE A 324 8.70 -13.96 -15.57
C PHE A 324 10.03 -13.62 -14.89
N ARG A 325 10.16 -13.95 -13.60
CA ARG A 325 11.40 -13.71 -12.85
C ARG A 325 12.57 -14.52 -13.42
N LEU A 326 12.35 -15.80 -13.73
CA LEU A 326 13.39 -16.69 -14.24
C LEU A 326 13.78 -16.33 -15.69
N ALA A 327 12.80 -15.95 -16.53
CA ALA A 327 13.06 -15.45 -17.87
C ALA A 327 13.90 -14.17 -17.87
N ASN A 328 13.71 -13.28 -16.89
CA ASN A 328 14.56 -12.08 -16.73
C ASN A 328 15.98 -12.38 -16.25
N LEU A 329 16.20 -13.54 -15.62
CA LEU A 329 17.52 -13.98 -15.15
C LEU A 329 18.22 -14.87 -16.17
N SER A 330 17.50 -15.33 -17.20
CA SER A 330 18.03 -16.14 -18.30
C SER A 330 18.82 -15.28 -19.26
#